data_AF-X6K957-F1
#
_entry.id   AF-X6K957-F1
#
_cell.length_a   1.000
_cell.length_b   1.000
_cell.length_c   1.000
_cell.angle_alpha   90.00
_cell.angle_beta   90.00
_cell.angle_gamma   90.00
#
_symmetry.space_group_name_H-M   'P 1'
#
loop_
_entity.id
_entity.type
_entity.pdbx_description
1 polymer ?
#
loop_
_entity_poly.entity_id
_entity_poly.type
_entity_poly.pdbx_seq_one_letter_code
_entity_poly.pdbx_strand_id
1 'polypeptide(L)'
;MVAMERVTFTYAKILVAFTPRPLLAEGFDPAMIANVSEDQLGAMTAELGGLSSEFLSAVERRGSVSLILVVASRYFDRLMDNARVVRYLARNFPCDFEEFHNLAMPRPNEWIGVTIIRPG
;
A
#
# COMPACT_ATOMS: atom_id res chain seq x y z
N MET A 1 -13.70 -13.96 17.41
CA MET A 1 -13.62 -14.57 16.07
C MET A 1 -14.90 -14.45 15.24
N VAL A 2 -16.09 -14.31 15.84
CA VAL A 2 -17.38 -14.18 15.12
C VAL A 2 -17.56 -12.85 14.36
N ALA A 3 -16.94 -11.76 14.84
CA ALA A 3 -17.04 -10.45 14.17
C ALA A 3 -16.32 -10.42 12.82
N MET A 4 -15.17 -11.09 12.70
CA MET A 4 -14.38 -11.18 11.47
C MET A 4 -15.15 -11.95 10.38
N GLU A 5 -15.75 -13.09 10.73
CA GLU A 5 -16.56 -13.90 9.81
C GLU A 5 -17.78 -13.15 9.27
N ARG A 6 -18.43 -12.31 10.08
CA ARG A 6 -19.59 -11.51 9.65
C ARG A 6 -19.20 -10.44 8.63
N VAL A 7 -18.02 -9.84 8.78
CA VAL A 7 -17.49 -8.86 7.82
C VAL A 7 -17.14 -9.57 6.51
N THR A 8 -16.47 -10.71 6.57
CA THR A 8 -16.12 -11.51 5.39
C THR A 8 -17.36 -12.01 4.64
N PHE A 9 -18.39 -12.46 5.37
CA PHE A 9 -19.65 -12.91 4.78
C PHE A 9 -20.43 -11.77 4.11
N THR A 10 -20.55 -10.62 4.78
CA THR A 10 -21.21 -9.43 4.21
C THR A 10 -20.48 -8.95 2.95
N TYR A 11 -19.15 -8.96 2.98
CA TYR A 11 -18.34 -8.59 1.82
C TYR A 11 -18.53 -9.55 0.63
N ALA A 12 -18.52 -10.86 0.88
CA ALA A 12 -18.77 -11.86 -0.17
C ALA A 12 -20.15 -11.68 -0.83
N LYS A 13 -21.18 -11.37 -0.04
CA LYS A 13 -22.53 -11.07 -0.54
C LYS A 13 -22.56 -9.85 -1.46
N ILE A 14 -21.85 -8.80 -1.08
CA ILE A 14 -21.75 -7.56 -1.85
C ILE A 14 -21.02 -7.83 -3.18
N LEU A 15 -19.92 -8.59 -3.17
CA LEU A 15 -19.21 -8.98 -4.40
C LEU A 15 -20.09 -9.78 -5.37
N VAL A 16 -20.90 -10.70 -4.84
CA VAL A 16 -21.87 -11.45 -5.65
C VAL A 16 -22.94 -10.53 -6.22
N ALA A 17 -23.41 -9.53 -5.46
CA ALA A 17 -24.37 -8.54 -5.96
C ALA A 17 -23.81 -7.66 -7.09
N PHE A 18 -22.50 -7.39 -7.10
CA PHE A 18 -21.83 -6.65 -8.18
C PHE A 18 -21.50 -7.49 -9.42
N THR A 19 -21.67 -8.81 -9.36
CA THR A 19 -21.32 -9.70 -10.47
C THR A 19 -22.40 -9.63 -11.57
N PRO A 20 -22.06 -9.37 -12.84
CA PRO A 20 -23.01 -9.39 -13.94
C PRO A 20 -23.79 -10.70 -14.02
N ARG A 21 -25.10 -10.62 -14.27
CA ARG A 21 -26.01 -11.78 -14.41
C ARG A 21 -25.48 -12.95 -15.28
N PRO A 22 -24.84 -12.74 -16.45
CA PRO A 22 -24.32 -13.85 -17.25
C PRO A 22 -23.14 -14.59 -16.63
N LEU A 23 -22.51 -14.04 -15.58
CA LEU A 23 -21.44 -14.69 -14.81
C LEU A 23 -21.95 -15.36 -13.54
N LEU A 24 -23.25 -15.23 -13.25
CA LEU A 24 -23.90 -15.89 -12.12
C LEU A 24 -24.41 -17.27 -12.55
N ALA A 25 -24.50 -18.20 -11.59
CA ALA A 25 -25.11 -19.50 -11.83
C ALA A 25 -26.56 -19.35 -12.30
N GLU A 26 -27.00 -20.22 -13.21
CA GLU A 26 -28.38 -20.17 -13.74
C GLU A 26 -29.41 -20.22 -12.60
N GLY A 27 -30.38 -19.30 -12.63
CA GLY A 27 -31.44 -19.19 -11.63
C GLY A 27 -31.05 -18.44 -10.34
N PHE A 28 -29.84 -17.86 -10.26
CA PHE A 28 -29.40 -17.10 -9.11
C PHE A 28 -29.77 -15.61 -9.22
N ASP A 29 -30.52 -15.10 -8.22
CA ASP A 29 -30.86 -13.69 -8.11
C ASP A 29 -29.97 -12.98 -7.06
N PRO A 30 -29.10 -12.03 -7.47
CA PRO A 30 -28.26 -11.27 -6.54
C PRO A 30 -29.07 -10.43 -5.53
N ALA A 31 -30.34 -10.09 -5.82
CA ALA A 31 -31.20 -9.35 -4.91
C ALA A 31 -31.58 -10.13 -3.64
N MET A 32 -31.57 -11.48 -3.69
CA MET A 32 -31.87 -12.34 -2.54
C MET A 32 -30.79 -12.32 -1.44
N ILE A 33 -29.57 -11.90 -1.77
CA ILE A 33 -28.39 -12.15 -0.93
C ILE A 33 -27.96 -10.90 -0.16
N ALA A 34 -28.05 -9.74 -0.79
CA ALA A 34 -27.49 -8.50 -0.27
C ALA A 34 -28.49 -7.63 0.51
N ASN A 35 -29.81 -7.82 0.36
CA ASN A 35 -30.83 -6.86 0.85
C ASN A 35 -30.52 -5.40 0.40
N VAL A 36 -29.88 -5.24 -0.75
CA VAL A 36 -29.49 -3.95 -1.34
C VAL A 36 -30.43 -3.69 -2.51
N SER A 37 -31.04 -2.51 -2.57
CA SER A 37 -31.91 -2.16 -3.71
C SER A 37 -31.09 -1.94 -4.99
N GLU A 38 -31.73 -2.01 -6.15
CA GLU A 38 -31.06 -1.79 -7.45
C GLU A 38 -30.45 -0.38 -7.54
N ASP A 39 -31.14 0.64 -7.01
CA ASP A 39 -30.63 2.02 -6.91
C ASP A 39 -29.39 2.11 -6.01
N GLN A 40 -29.40 1.43 -4.87
CA GLN A 40 -28.26 1.39 -3.95
C GLN A 40 -27.08 0.66 -4.59
N LEU A 41 -27.33 -0.44 -5.29
CA LEU A 41 -26.30 -1.18 -6.02
C LEU A 41 -25.69 -0.31 -7.13
N GLY A 42 -26.51 0.46 -7.85
CA GLY A 42 -26.06 1.42 -8.85
C GLY A 42 -25.14 2.51 -8.27
N ALA A 43 -25.53 3.11 -7.14
CA ALA A 43 -24.71 4.08 -6.43
C ALA A 43 -23.38 3.47 -5.96
N MET A 44 -23.42 2.30 -5.34
CA MET A 44 -22.22 1.62 -4.88
C MET A 44 -21.31 1.17 -6.04
N THR A 45 -21.88 0.87 -7.22
CA THR A 45 -21.10 0.50 -8.42
C THR A 45 -20.30 1.69 -8.93
N ALA A 46 -20.91 2.88 -8.95
CA ALA A 46 -20.23 4.10 -9.34
C ALA A 46 -19.11 4.46 -8.36
N GLU A 47 -19.37 4.36 -7.05
CA GLU A 47 -18.36 4.58 -6.01
C GLU A 47 -17.20 3.59 -6.10
N LEU A 48 -17.49 2.30 -6.27
CA LEU A 48 -16.47 1.25 -6.41
C LEU A 48 -15.64 1.43 -7.68
N GLY A 49 -16.25 1.88 -8.78
CA GLY A 49 -15.55 2.24 -10.01
C GLY A 49 -14.57 3.38 -9.81
N GLY A 50 -14.98 4.43 -9.10
CA GLY A 50 -14.09 5.54 -8.71
C GLY A 50 -12.93 5.06 -7.84
N LEU A 51 -13.23 4.30 -6.79
CA LEU A 51 -12.21 3.74 -5.89
C LEU A 51 -11.23 2.82 -6.62
N SER A 52 -11.73 1.96 -7.52
CA SER A 52 -10.88 1.07 -8.33
C SER A 52 -9.95 1.87 -9.24
N SER A 53 -10.43 2.97 -9.84
CA SER A 53 -9.62 3.84 -10.68
C SER A 53 -8.51 4.52 -9.88
N GLU A 54 -8.84 5.08 -8.72
CA GLU A 54 -7.86 5.70 -7.81
C GLU A 54 -6.83 4.69 -7.32
N PHE A 55 -7.28 3.49 -6.94
CA PHE A 55 -6.40 2.41 -6.52
C PHE A 55 -5.45 1.99 -7.63
N LEU A 56 -5.94 1.74 -8.84
CA LEU A 56 -5.09 1.36 -9.97
C LEU A 56 -4.10 2.47 -10.34
N SER A 57 -4.54 3.74 -10.32
CA SER A 57 -3.66 4.90 -10.51
C SER A 57 -2.54 4.96 -9.46
N ALA A 58 -2.85 4.67 -8.20
CA ALA A 58 -1.86 4.59 -7.13
C ALA A 58 -0.91 3.40 -7.33
N VAL A 59 -1.41 2.23 -7.75
CA VAL A 59 -0.62 1.03 -8.04
C VAL A 59 0.35 1.28 -9.20
N GLU A 60 -0.08 1.93 -10.27
CA GLU A 60 0.75 2.29 -11.43
C GLU A 60 1.96 3.13 -10.98
N ARG A 61 1.74 4.09 -10.08
CA ARG A 61 2.79 4.97 -9.54
C ARG A 61 3.66 4.29 -8.49
N ARG A 62 3.19 3.21 -7.87
CA ARG A 62 3.90 2.52 -6.79
C ARG A 62 5.27 2.01 -7.23
N GLY A 63 5.37 1.47 -8.45
CA GLY A 63 6.63 0.91 -8.96
C GLY A 63 7.73 1.97 -9.08
N SER A 64 7.43 3.09 -9.75
CA SER A 64 8.39 4.19 -9.94
C SER A 64 8.75 4.88 -8.63
N VAL A 65 7.76 5.14 -7.76
CA VAL A 65 8.00 5.74 -6.43
C VAL A 65 8.83 4.82 -5.55
N SER A 66 8.55 3.52 -5.55
CA SER A 66 9.34 2.54 -4.79
C SER A 66 10.79 2.50 -5.28
N LEU A 67 11.03 2.55 -6.60
CA LEU A 67 12.38 2.54 -7.13
C LEU A 67 13.14 3.83 -6.76
N ILE A 68 12.49 4.99 -6.89
CA ILE A 68 13.08 6.28 -6.49
C ILE A 68 13.41 6.28 -5.01
N LEU A 69 12.54 5.75 -4.16
CA LEU A 69 12.78 5.65 -2.72
C LEU A 69 13.99 4.75 -2.42
N VAL A 70 14.09 3.58 -3.05
CA VAL A 70 15.25 2.69 -2.89
C VAL A 70 16.54 3.39 -3.31
N VAL A 71 16.54 4.08 -4.45
CA VAL A 71 17.72 4.82 -4.93
C VAL A 71 18.08 5.96 -3.97
N ALA A 72 17.08 6.73 -3.51
CA ALA A 72 17.28 7.82 -2.57
C ALA A 72 17.85 7.31 -1.23
N SER A 73 17.31 6.22 -0.69
CA SER A 73 17.83 5.60 0.54
C SER A 73 19.27 5.14 0.36
N ARG A 74 19.61 4.47 -0.76
CA ARG A 74 21.00 4.04 -1.03
C ARG A 74 21.97 5.21 -1.19
N TYR A 75 21.52 6.28 -1.85
CA TYR A 75 22.33 7.49 -1.98
C TYR A 75 22.55 8.16 -0.62
N PHE A 76 21.50 8.20 0.22
CA PHE A 76 21.58 8.73 1.58
C PHE A 76 22.54 7.90 2.45
N ASP A 77 22.47 6.57 2.41
CA ASP A 77 23.42 5.68 3.09
C ASP A 77 24.86 6.04 2.70
N ARG A 78 25.13 6.15 1.40
CA ARG A 78 26.46 6.50 0.87
C ARG A 78 26.91 7.91 1.28
N LEU A 79 25.98 8.84 1.42
CA LEU A 79 26.25 10.19 1.88
C LEU A 79 26.66 10.19 3.37
N MET A 80 25.97 9.39 4.18
CA MET A 80 26.23 9.22 5.61
C MET A 80 27.48 8.37 5.90
N ASP A 81 27.94 7.55 4.95
CA ASP A 81 29.25 6.88 5.02
C ASP A 81 30.45 7.81 4.72
N ASN A 82 30.20 9.01 4.18
CA ASN A 82 31.26 9.95 3.85
C ASN A 82 31.69 10.79 5.06
N ALA A 83 32.85 10.47 5.62
CA ALA A 83 33.41 11.15 6.80
C ALA A 83 33.52 12.68 6.66
N ARG A 84 33.75 13.22 5.45
CA ARG A 84 33.81 14.68 5.24
C ARG A 84 32.43 15.32 5.40
N VAL A 85 31.40 14.66 4.87
CA VAL A 85 30.00 15.12 4.93
C VAL A 85 29.48 15.00 6.36
N VAL A 86 29.69 13.85 7.00
CA VAL A 86 29.34 13.62 8.42
C VAL A 86 29.96 14.68 9.30
N ARG A 87 31.26 14.96 9.15
CA ARG A 87 31.95 16.00 9.92
C ARG A 87 31.40 17.40 9.66
N TYR A 88 31.00 17.70 8.42
CA TYR A 88 30.39 18.97 8.07
C TYR A 88 29.00 19.12 8.71
N LEU A 89 28.16 18.08 8.63
CA LEU A 89 26.82 18.06 9.22
C LEU A 89 26.88 18.15 10.75
N ALA A 90 27.71 17.32 11.40
CA ALA A 90 27.88 17.37 12.85
C ALA A 90 28.36 18.74 13.37
N ARG A 91 29.12 19.49 12.56
CA ARG A 91 29.64 20.81 12.94
C ARG A 91 28.65 21.94 12.71
N ASN A 92 27.93 21.94 11.60
CA ASN A 92 27.09 23.07 11.17
C ASN A 92 25.59 22.85 11.42
N PHE A 93 25.15 21.60 11.50
CA PHE A 93 23.75 21.18 11.62
C PHE A 93 23.62 20.01 12.61
N PRO A 94 24.00 20.19 13.90
CA PRO A 94 24.07 19.08 14.85
C PRO A 94 22.71 18.43 15.14
N CYS A 95 21.62 19.20 15.18
CA CYS A 95 20.27 18.66 15.40
C CYS A 95 19.83 17.77 14.22
N ASP A 96 20.00 18.25 12.99
CA ASP A 96 19.64 17.49 11.78
C ASP A 96 20.56 16.27 11.61
N PHE A 97 21.82 16.39 12.02
CA PHE A 97 22.77 15.29 11.99
C PHE A 97 22.34 14.11 12.87
N GLU A 98 21.85 14.35 14.09
CA GLU A 98 21.34 13.27 14.94
C GLU A 98 20.17 12.53 14.28
N GLU A 99 19.23 13.26 13.67
CA GLU A 99 18.10 12.66 12.96
C GLU A 99 18.59 11.82 11.77
N PHE A 100 19.48 12.37 10.95
CA PHE A 100 20.04 11.65 9.81
C PHE A 100 20.85 10.42 10.22
N HIS A 101 21.58 10.50 11.33
CA HIS A 101 22.31 9.35 11.87
C HIS A 101 21.36 8.24 12.33
N ASN A 102 20.26 8.60 12.99
CA ASN A 102 19.23 7.64 13.40
C ASN A 102 18.52 6.99 12.21
N LEU A 103 18.33 7.73 11.11
CA LEU A 103 17.73 7.20 9.87
C LEU A 103 18.67 6.26 9.12
N ALA A 104 19.99 6.50 9.15
CA ALA A 104 21.00 5.66 8.50
C ALA A 104 21.30 4.37 9.28
N MET A 105 20.98 4.33 10.58
CA MET A 105 21.19 3.14 11.40
C MET A 105 20.25 1.99 10.98
N PRO A 106 20.78 0.78 10.74
CA PRO A 106 19.95 -0.38 10.42
C PRO A 106 19.05 -0.74 11.62
N ARG A 107 17.73 -0.56 11.48
CA ARG A 107 16.78 -0.97 12.52
C ARG A 107 16.76 -2.49 12.65
N PRO A 108 16.89 -3.08 13.85
CA PRO A 108 17.08 -4.52 14.00
C PRO A 108 15.92 -5.43 13.55
N ASN A 109 14.77 -4.89 13.12
CA ASN A 109 13.51 -5.62 12.92
C ASN A 109 12.79 -5.39 11.57
N GLU A 110 13.35 -4.67 10.59
CA GLU A 110 12.71 -4.46 9.26
C GLU A 110 13.31 -5.32 8.10
N TRP A 111 14.22 -6.26 8.40
CA TRP A 111 15.18 -6.84 7.44
C TRP A 111 14.78 -8.11 6.67
N ILE A 112 13.50 -8.44 6.51
CA ILE A 112 13.14 -9.57 5.63
C ILE A 112 13.02 -9.14 4.15
N GLY A 113 12.82 -7.85 3.84
CA GLY A 113 12.62 -7.38 2.46
C GLY A 113 13.83 -6.78 1.72
N VAL A 114 14.80 -6.18 2.43
CA VAL A 114 15.82 -5.30 1.81
C VAL A 114 17.19 -5.96 1.64
N THR A 115 17.41 -7.13 2.24
CA THR A 115 18.69 -7.86 2.24
C THR A 115 19.07 -8.42 0.85
N ILE A 116 18.14 -8.48 -0.11
CA ILE A 116 18.40 -9.03 -1.45
C ILE A 116 19.30 -8.10 -2.30
N ILE A 117 19.49 -6.83 -1.90
CA ILE A 117 20.22 -5.83 -2.72
C ILE A 117 21.45 -5.27 -1.98
N ARG A 118 22.28 -6.11 -1.37
CA ARG A 118 23.64 -5.74 -0.99
C ARG A 118 24.62 -6.63 -1.80
N PRO A 119 25.32 -6.11 -2.82
CA PRO A 119 26.48 -6.81 -3.34
C PRO A 119 27.62 -6.68 -2.32
N GLY A 120 28.39 -7.75 -2.17
CA GLY A 120 29.65 -7.75 -1.42
C GLY A 120 30.72 -6.88 -2.06
#